data_AF-A0A4P6WSI2-F1
#
_entry.id   AF-A0A4P6WSI2-F1
#
_cell.length_a   1.000
_cell.length_b   1.000
_cell.length_c   1.000
_cell.angle_alpha   90.00
_cell.angle_beta   90.00
_cell.angle_gamma   90.00
#
_symmetry.space_group_name_H-M   'P 1'
#
loop_
_entity.id
_entity.type
_entity.pdbx_description
1 polymer ?
#
loop_
_entity_poly.entity_id
_entity_poly.type
_entity_poly.pdbx_seq_one_letter_code
_entity_poly.pdbx_strand_id
1 'polypeptide(L)'
;MTLPVNFDSVGVDAILADWVRALRDSGVEAVLVMGPNPMGGRDEREVLAVHPPRLLGAAEALAASTDFGASWRDSDAPLVAWQDISKAAYAEPSSRWRRLWLAHGHQTLVRVAFSLPAGRAFECFMFSPRAFADRSEAAALAWSAYNIWPMLRRAIAEQRVTLSPREQESLNYAFEGLTARETAQRMDCSERTVNYHLANAMAKLKTDNKLSAVQRACWIGLI
;
A
#
# COMPACT_ATOMS: atom_id res chain seq x y z
N MET A 1 0.37 5.18 19.12
CA MET A 1 1.47 5.95 18.50
C MET A 1 1.12 6.10 17.03
N THR A 2 0.91 7.33 16.57
CA THR A 2 0.78 7.62 15.13
C THR A 2 2.12 7.34 14.47
N LEU A 3 2.14 6.50 13.43
CA LEU A 3 3.34 6.32 12.62
C LEU A 3 3.73 7.68 12.00
N PRO A 4 5.01 8.04 11.97
CA PRO A 4 5.44 9.26 11.29
C PRO A 4 5.12 9.17 9.80
N VAL A 5 4.93 10.33 9.16
CA VAL A 5 4.70 10.42 7.72
C VAL A 5 5.83 9.71 6.98
N ASN A 6 5.50 8.84 6.03
CA ASN A 6 6.48 8.12 5.21
C ASN A 6 7.53 7.35 6.02
N PHE A 7 7.19 6.97 7.27
CA PHE A 7 8.10 6.30 8.21
C PHE A 7 9.35 7.14 8.58
N ASP A 8 9.33 8.47 8.38
CA ASP A 8 10.51 9.34 8.41
C ASP A 8 11.65 8.86 7.48
N SER A 9 11.29 8.12 6.41
CA SER A 9 12.23 7.51 5.49
C SER A 9 12.59 8.44 4.35
N VAL A 10 13.84 8.94 4.37
CA VAL A 10 14.43 9.73 3.27
C VAL A 10 14.30 9.01 1.91
N GLY A 11 14.38 7.67 1.91
CA GLY A 11 14.24 6.87 0.69
C GLY A 11 12.81 6.89 0.13
N VAL A 12 11.81 6.68 0.99
CA VAL A 12 10.39 6.73 0.57
C VAL A 12 10.03 8.15 0.13
N ASP A 13 10.47 9.16 0.87
CA ASP A 13 10.26 10.57 0.54
C ASP A 13 10.84 10.94 -0.83
N ALA A 14 12.09 10.52 -1.12
CA ALA A 14 12.73 10.77 -2.41
C ALA A 14 11.97 10.11 -3.56
N ILE A 15 11.57 8.85 -3.41
CA ILE A 15 10.80 8.12 -4.43
C ILE A 15 9.49 8.85 -4.75
N LEU A 16 8.74 9.27 -3.72
CA LEU A 16 7.47 9.97 -3.94
C LEU A 16 7.65 11.36 -4.55
N ALA A 17 8.66 12.11 -4.10
CA ALA A 17 8.96 13.43 -4.63
C ALA A 17 9.35 13.37 -6.12
N ASP A 18 10.19 12.40 -6.50
CA ASP A 18 10.58 12.18 -7.88
C ASP A 18 9.40 11.70 -8.73
N TRP A 19 8.52 10.86 -8.17
CA TRP A 19 7.32 10.41 -8.87
C TRP A 19 6.36 11.57 -9.17
N VAL A 20 6.09 12.45 -8.19
CA VAL A 20 5.29 13.66 -8.40
C VAL A 20 5.96 14.59 -9.40
N ARG A 21 7.28 14.76 -9.32
CA ARG A 21 8.03 15.58 -10.29
C ARG A 21 7.88 15.04 -11.71
N ALA A 22 7.96 13.73 -11.91
CA ALA A 22 7.80 13.09 -13.21
C ALA A 22 6.35 13.21 -13.76
N LEU A 23 5.35 13.32 -12.88
CA LEU A 23 3.94 13.47 -13.25
C LEU A 23 3.46 14.93 -13.32
N ARG A 24 4.35 15.90 -13.14
CA ARG A 24 4.00 17.33 -13.11
C ARG A 24 3.32 17.79 -14.40
N ASP A 25 3.81 17.37 -15.56
CA ASP A 25 3.22 17.74 -16.87
C ASP A 25 1.84 17.09 -17.08
N SER A 26 1.59 15.98 -16.39
CA SER A 26 0.27 15.36 -16.29
C SER A 26 -0.63 16.04 -15.24
N GLY A 27 -0.18 17.12 -14.59
CA GLY A 27 -0.95 17.88 -13.61
C GLY A 27 -1.11 17.21 -12.25
N VAL A 28 -0.34 16.16 -11.95
CA VAL A 28 -0.36 15.54 -10.61
C VAL A 28 0.50 16.37 -9.67
N GLU A 29 -0.07 16.72 -8.53
CA GLU A 29 0.61 17.50 -7.48
C GLU A 29 0.76 16.74 -6.17
N ALA A 30 0.03 15.63 -6.02
CA ALA A 30 0.09 14.83 -4.82
C ALA A 30 -0.12 13.35 -5.12
N VAL A 31 0.56 12.51 -4.34
CA VAL A 31 0.42 11.06 -4.36
C VAL A 31 0.19 10.53 -2.96
N LEU A 32 -0.60 9.47 -2.87
CA LEU A 32 -0.89 8.76 -1.63
C LEU A 32 -0.80 7.25 -1.91
N VAL A 33 -0.10 6.54 -1.05
CA VAL A 33 -0.07 5.09 -0.99
C VAL A 33 -0.77 4.63 0.28
N MET A 34 -1.81 3.82 0.11
CA MET A 34 -2.47 3.12 1.19
C MET A 34 -2.23 1.62 1.07
N GLY A 35 -2.36 0.92 2.18
CA GLY A 35 -2.36 -0.53 2.21
C GLY A 35 -3.25 -1.06 3.32
N PRO A 36 -3.38 -2.39 3.41
CA PRO A 36 -4.18 -2.98 4.47
C PRO A 36 -3.49 -2.76 5.83
N ASN A 37 -4.27 -2.46 6.86
CA ASN A 37 -3.80 -2.58 8.23
C ASN A 37 -3.57 -4.09 8.49
N PRO A 38 -2.32 -4.55 8.69
CA PRO A 38 -2.06 -5.98 8.85
C PRO A 38 -2.65 -6.53 10.15
N MET A 39 -2.89 -5.69 11.16
CA MET A 39 -3.49 -6.06 12.45
C MET A 39 -5.02 -5.87 12.47
N GLY A 40 -5.55 -5.07 11.53
CA GLY A 40 -6.95 -4.70 11.48
C GLY A 40 -7.82 -5.69 10.71
N GLY A 41 -9.12 -5.42 10.74
CA GLY A 41 -10.13 -6.12 9.93
C GLY A 41 -9.91 -5.99 8.42
N ARG A 42 -10.75 -6.68 7.63
CA ARG A 42 -10.67 -6.72 6.15
C ARG A 42 -10.74 -5.35 5.48
N ASP A 43 -11.47 -4.42 6.10
CA ASP A 43 -11.68 -3.05 5.61
C ASP A 43 -10.69 -2.03 6.13
N GLU A 44 -9.94 -2.37 7.18
CA GLU A 44 -9.02 -1.43 7.79
C GLU A 44 -7.81 -1.24 6.89
N ARG A 45 -7.58 0.04 6.57
CA ARG A 45 -6.50 0.50 5.73
C ARG A 45 -5.71 1.56 6.48
N GLU A 46 -4.45 1.69 6.12
CA GLU A 46 -3.55 2.68 6.69
C GLU A 46 -2.85 3.46 5.58
N VAL A 47 -2.50 4.71 5.89
CA VAL A 47 -1.61 5.50 5.04
C VAL A 47 -0.21 4.92 5.19
N LEU A 48 0.36 4.44 4.09
CA LEU A 48 1.73 3.95 4.05
C LEU A 48 2.68 5.07 3.66
N ALA A 49 2.28 5.91 2.70
CA ALA A 49 3.09 7.03 2.28
C ALA A 49 2.23 8.13 1.62
N VAL A 50 2.63 9.40 1.73
CA VAL A 50 1.95 10.55 1.13
C VAL A 50 2.96 11.64 0.76
N HIS A 51 2.77 12.27 -0.39
CA HIS A 51 3.54 13.43 -0.78
C HIS A 51 2.63 14.48 -1.44
N PRO A 52 2.74 15.77 -1.07
CA PRO A 52 3.60 16.31 -0.01
C PRO A 52 3.13 15.94 1.41
N PRO A 53 4.04 15.88 2.42
CA PRO A 53 3.71 15.45 3.79
C PRO A 53 2.58 16.23 4.48
N ARG A 54 2.39 17.51 4.12
CA ARG A 54 1.31 18.36 4.64
C ARG A 54 -0.10 17.82 4.39
N LEU A 55 -0.26 16.86 3.48
CA LEU A 55 -1.53 16.24 3.14
C LEU A 55 -1.88 15.02 4.01
N LEU A 56 -1.06 14.69 5.01
CA LEU A 56 -1.28 13.53 5.88
C LEU A 56 -2.71 13.50 6.46
N GLY A 57 -3.20 14.62 7.01
CA GLY A 57 -4.55 14.64 7.61
C GLY A 57 -5.68 14.36 6.60
N ALA A 58 -5.51 14.76 5.33
CA ALA A 58 -6.45 14.44 4.26
C ALA A 58 -6.34 12.98 3.81
N ALA A 59 -5.13 12.43 3.80
CA ALA A 59 -4.86 11.02 3.51
C ALA A 59 -5.44 10.09 4.58
N GLU A 60 -5.25 10.40 5.86
CA GLU A 60 -5.82 9.65 6.99
C GLU A 60 -7.34 9.63 6.95
N ALA A 61 -7.97 10.75 6.57
CA ALA A 61 -9.42 10.80 6.39
C ALA A 61 -9.92 9.89 5.26
N LEU A 62 -9.14 9.72 4.18
CA LEU A 62 -9.47 8.78 3.11
C LEU A 62 -9.28 7.34 3.58
N ALA A 63 -8.18 7.03 4.26
CA ALA A 63 -7.92 5.70 4.83
C ALA A 63 -9.01 5.25 5.80
N ALA A 64 -9.52 6.17 6.64
CA ALA A 64 -10.61 5.90 7.58
C ALA A 64 -12.00 5.83 6.93
N SER A 65 -12.15 6.16 5.65
CA SER A 65 -13.43 6.09 4.94
C SER A 65 -13.70 4.68 4.40
N THR A 66 -14.95 4.41 4.01
CA THR A 66 -15.35 3.17 3.33
C THR A 66 -15.24 3.27 1.80
N ASP A 67 -14.91 4.46 1.26
CA ASP A 67 -14.73 4.67 -0.16
C ASP A 67 -13.61 3.78 -0.70
N PHE A 68 -13.87 3.11 -1.83
CA PHE A 68 -12.96 2.12 -2.41
C PHE A 68 -12.63 0.93 -1.46
N GLY A 69 -13.42 0.76 -0.39
CA GLY A 69 -13.30 -0.30 0.63
C GLY A 69 -13.75 -1.68 0.15
N ALA A 70 -14.10 -2.61 1.05
CA ALA A 70 -14.50 -3.96 0.65
C ALA A 70 -15.73 -3.96 -0.26
N SER A 71 -16.71 -3.09 -0.04
CA SER A 71 -17.90 -3.02 -0.90
C SER A 71 -17.55 -2.73 -2.36
N TRP A 72 -16.56 -1.85 -2.62
CA TRP A 72 -16.03 -1.59 -3.96
C TRP A 72 -15.33 -2.83 -4.52
N ARG A 73 -14.49 -3.48 -3.73
CA ARG A 73 -13.73 -4.67 -4.18
C ARG A 73 -14.64 -5.88 -4.44
N ASP A 74 -15.71 -6.02 -3.68
CA ASP A 74 -16.66 -7.12 -3.76
C ASP A 74 -17.68 -6.93 -4.89
N SER A 75 -17.79 -5.73 -5.46
CA SER A 75 -18.72 -5.42 -6.56
C SER A 75 -18.09 -5.53 -7.96
N ASP A 76 -16.97 -6.27 -8.10
CA ASP A 76 -16.17 -6.33 -9.33
C ASP A 76 -15.76 -4.96 -9.90
N ALA A 77 -15.65 -3.95 -9.03
CA ALA A 77 -15.31 -2.60 -9.47
C ALA A 77 -13.86 -2.54 -9.98
N PRO A 78 -13.54 -1.63 -10.92
CA PRO A 78 -12.26 -1.65 -11.60
C PRO A 78 -11.09 -1.36 -10.65
N LEU A 79 -9.94 -1.98 -10.95
CA LEU A 79 -8.68 -1.73 -10.24
C LEU A 79 -8.17 -0.31 -10.46
N VAL A 80 -8.50 0.30 -11.61
CA VAL A 80 -8.22 1.69 -11.91
C VAL A 80 -9.52 2.49 -11.90
N ALA A 81 -9.56 3.56 -11.12
CA ALA A 81 -10.71 4.44 -11.04
C ALA A 81 -10.27 5.90 -11.16
N TRP A 82 -10.96 6.66 -12.00
CA TRP A 82 -10.78 8.11 -12.08
C TRP A 82 -12.06 8.78 -11.60
N GLN A 83 -11.92 9.76 -10.71
CA GLN A 83 -13.05 10.53 -10.19
C GLN A 83 -12.74 12.02 -10.18
N ASP A 84 -13.78 12.79 -10.51
CA ASP A 84 -13.88 14.21 -10.19
C ASP A 84 -14.55 14.35 -8.82
N ILE A 85 -13.74 14.62 -7.80
CA ILE A 85 -14.20 14.70 -6.42
C ILE A 85 -14.88 16.02 -6.11
N SER A 86 -14.72 17.04 -6.95
CA SER A 86 -15.45 18.32 -6.82
C SER A 86 -16.95 18.14 -7.04
N LYS A 87 -17.34 17.27 -7.99
CA LYS A 87 -18.74 16.94 -8.27
C LYS A 87 -19.39 16.12 -7.16
N ALA A 88 -18.62 15.26 -6.50
CA ALA A 88 -19.11 14.34 -5.47
C ALA A 88 -19.05 14.93 -4.04
N ALA A 89 -18.34 16.03 -3.81
CA ALA A 89 -18.23 16.62 -2.47
C ALA A 89 -19.49 17.32 -1.98
N TYR A 90 -20.42 17.64 -2.88
CA TYR A 90 -21.71 18.27 -2.58
C TYR A 90 -22.90 17.30 -2.69
N ALA A 91 -22.65 16.04 -3.09
CA ALA A 91 -23.65 14.99 -3.09
C ALA A 91 -23.75 14.36 -1.69
N GLU A 92 -24.95 14.17 -1.16
CA GLU A 92 -25.13 13.52 0.14
C GLU A 92 -25.19 12.00 0.03
N PRO A 93 -24.52 11.25 0.93
CA PRO A 93 -23.58 11.73 1.96
C PRO A 93 -22.17 11.99 1.38
N SER A 94 -21.59 13.18 1.63
CA SER A 94 -20.23 13.50 1.15
C SER A 94 -19.15 13.10 2.14
N SER A 95 -18.25 12.20 1.72
CA SER A 95 -17.16 11.71 2.55
C SER A 95 -16.20 12.85 2.97
N ARG A 96 -15.91 12.97 4.28
CA ARG A 96 -15.03 14.01 4.88
C ARG A 96 -13.72 14.21 4.12
N TRP A 97 -13.13 13.12 3.63
CA TRP A 97 -11.86 13.18 2.90
C TRP A 97 -11.96 14.05 1.64
N ARG A 98 -13.06 13.99 0.87
CA ARG A 98 -13.22 14.80 -0.35
C ARG A 98 -13.11 16.29 -0.05
N ARG A 99 -13.76 16.75 1.03
CA ARG A 99 -13.69 18.14 1.49
C ARG A 99 -12.28 18.57 1.88
N LEU A 100 -11.53 17.70 2.54
CA LEU A 100 -10.14 17.99 2.91
C LEU A 100 -9.23 18.09 1.68
N TRP A 101 -9.35 17.16 0.73
CA TRP A 101 -8.58 17.20 -0.52
C TRP A 101 -8.92 18.43 -1.38
N LEU A 102 -10.21 18.81 -1.45
CA LEU A 102 -10.64 20.05 -2.12
C LEU A 102 -10.12 21.31 -1.43
N ALA A 103 -10.09 21.34 -0.09
CA ALA A 103 -9.52 22.46 0.67
C ALA A 103 -8.01 22.63 0.40
N HIS A 104 -7.32 21.55 0.01
CA HIS A 104 -5.94 21.59 -0.47
C HIS A 104 -5.81 21.88 -1.97
N GLY A 105 -6.93 22.11 -2.68
CA GLY A 105 -6.97 22.48 -4.10
C GLY A 105 -7.10 21.32 -5.08
N HIS A 106 -7.18 20.07 -4.61
CA HIS A 106 -7.26 18.90 -5.49
C HIS A 106 -8.70 18.60 -5.90
N GLN A 107 -8.97 18.59 -7.21
CA GLN A 107 -10.30 18.41 -7.79
C GLN A 107 -10.53 17.01 -8.35
N THR A 108 -9.48 16.33 -8.79
CA THR A 108 -9.57 14.97 -9.35
C THR A 108 -8.56 14.03 -8.74
N LEU A 109 -8.86 12.74 -8.84
CA LEU A 109 -7.94 11.67 -8.50
C LEU A 109 -7.95 10.55 -9.53
N VAL A 110 -6.83 9.87 -9.67
CA VAL A 110 -6.73 8.53 -10.26
C VAL A 110 -6.25 7.57 -9.19
N ARG A 111 -7.01 6.51 -8.98
CA ARG A 111 -6.71 5.40 -8.09
C ARG A 111 -6.23 4.20 -8.91
N VAL A 112 -5.22 3.50 -8.41
CA VAL A 112 -4.74 2.22 -8.93
C VAL A 112 -4.61 1.24 -7.77
N ALA A 113 -5.25 0.08 -7.87
CA ALA A 113 -5.19 -0.97 -6.86
C ALA A 113 -4.31 -2.14 -7.29
N PHE A 114 -3.52 -2.64 -6.34
CA PHE A 114 -2.72 -3.85 -6.45
C PHE A 114 -3.32 -4.90 -5.51
N SER A 115 -4.10 -5.82 -6.08
CA SER A 115 -4.84 -6.83 -5.33
C SER A 115 -3.92 -7.76 -4.54
N LEU A 116 -4.37 -8.12 -3.35
CA LEU A 116 -3.77 -9.10 -2.46
C LEU A 116 -4.78 -10.20 -2.14
N PRO A 117 -4.32 -11.38 -1.66
CA PRO A 117 -5.21 -12.41 -1.15
C PRO A 117 -6.16 -11.89 -0.06
N ALA A 118 -7.31 -12.56 0.07
CA ALA A 118 -8.38 -12.24 1.01
C ALA A 118 -9.07 -10.87 0.78
N GLY A 119 -9.09 -10.40 -0.47
CA GLY A 119 -9.82 -9.18 -0.85
C GLY A 119 -9.24 -7.91 -0.24
N ARG A 120 -7.92 -7.90 0.00
CA ARG A 120 -7.16 -6.73 0.42
C ARG A 120 -6.41 -6.16 -0.79
N ALA A 121 -5.91 -4.94 -0.68
CA ALA A 121 -5.13 -4.32 -1.74
C ALA A 121 -4.19 -3.26 -1.19
N PHE A 122 -3.08 -3.06 -1.89
CA PHE A 122 -2.40 -1.76 -1.87
C PHE A 122 -3.08 -0.83 -2.86
N GLU A 123 -3.06 0.46 -2.58
CA GLU A 123 -3.75 1.46 -3.38
C GLU A 123 -2.85 2.68 -3.56
N CYS A 124 -2.62 3.07 -4.81
CA CYS A 124 -1.98 4.33 -5.16
C CYS A 124 -3.04 5.32 -5.63
N PHE A 125 -2.96 6.55 -5.14
CA PHE A 125 -3.81 7.67 -5.55
C PHE A 125 -2.93 8.80 -6.05
N MET A 126 -3.26 9.34 -7.21
CA MET A 126 -2.61 10.52 -7.80
C MET A 126 -3.66 11.62 -7.90
N PHE A 127 -3.40 12.76 -7.27
CA PHE A 127 -4.34 13.87 -7.15
C PHE A 127 -3.88 15.07 -7.98
N SER A 128 -4.86 15.74 -8.58
CA SER A 128 -4.64 16.87 -9.48
C SER A 128 -5.58 18.04 -9.13
N PRO A 129 -5.13 19.30 -9.22
CA PRO A 129 -5.98 20.46 -9.03
C PRO A 129 -6.91 20.73 -10.22
N ARG A 130 -6.74 20.03 -11.34
CA ARG A 130 -7.56 20.19 -12.54
C ARG A 130 -8.38 18.94 -12.86
N ALA A 131 -9.38 19.11 -13.72
CA ALA A 131 -10.02 17.99 -14.38
C ALA A 131 -9.06 17.30 -15.37
N PHE A 132 -9.13 15.98 -15.46
CA PHE A 132 -8.59 15.24 -16.60
C PHE A 132 -9.61 15.28 -17.74
N ALA A 133 -9.13 15.40 -18.97
CA ALA A 133 -9.96 15.53 -20.16
C ALA A 133 -10.59 14.19 -20.54
N ASP A 134 -9.82 13.11 -20.46
CA ASP A 134 -10.26 11.79 -20.92
C ASP A 134 -9.53 10.62 -20.22
N ARG A 135 -9.89 9.41 -20.65
CA ARG A 135 -9.33 8.16 -20.13
C ARG A 135 -7.83 7.99 -20.42
N SER A 136 -7.28 8.63 -21.45
CA SER A 136 -5.86 8.49 -21.80
C SER A 136 -4.95 9.05 -20.71
N GLU A 137 -5.35 10.18 -20.09
CA GLU A 137 -4.64 10.74 -18.94
C GLU A 137 -4.65 9.77 -17.75
N ALA A 138 -5.83 9.22 -17.43
CA ALA A 138 -5.94 8.22 -16.37
C ALA A 138 -5.14 6.94 -16.65
N ALA A 139 -5.07 6.51 -17.91
CA ALA A 139 -4.27 5.36 -18.34
C ALA A 139 -2.77 5.62 -18.20
N ALA A 140 -2.29 6.83 -18.53
CA ALA A 140 -0.89 7.21 -18.33
C ALA A 140 -0.50 7.23 -16.84
N LEU A 141 -1.38 7.73 -15.99
CA LEU A 141 -1.19 7.71 -14.53
C LEU A 141 -1.19 6.27 -13.99
N ALA A 142 -2.09 5.42 -14.49
CA ALA A 142 -2.09 4.00 -14.13
C ALA A 142 -0.78 3.31 -14.52
N TRP A 143 -0.29 3.52 -15.74
CA TRP A 143 1.00 3.02 -16.21
C TRP A 143 2.16 3.47 -15.30
N SER A 144 2.18 4.75 -14.93
CA SER A 144 3.17 5.31 -14.02
C SER A 144 3.15 4.62 -12.65
N ALA A 145 1.97 4.37 -12.09
CA ALA A 145 1.81 3.64 -10.84
C ALA A 145 2.33 2.20 -10.93
N TYR A 146 2.05 1.47 -12.02
CA TYR A 146 2.59 0.11 -12.21
C TYR A 146 4.11 0.08 -12.31
N ASN A 147 4.74 1.09 -12.92
CA ASN A 147 6.20 1.16 -13.03
C ASN A 147 6.88 1.47 -11.69
N ILE A 148 6.32 2.38 -10.90
CA ILE A 148 6.93 2.77 -9.62
C ILE A 148 6.67 1.73 -8.52
N TRP A 149 5.57 1.00 -8.60
CA TRP A 149 5.07 0.14 -7.52
C TRP A 149 6.09 -0.89 -7.02
N PRO A 150 6.82 -1.65 -7.86
CA PRO A 150 7.79 -2.64 -7.36
C PRO A 150 8.87 -2.02 -6.46
N MET A 151 9.39 -0.86 -6.84
CA MET A 151 10.41 -0.14 -6.07
C MET A 151 9.82 0.46 -4.79
N LEU A 152 8.67 1.10 -4.89
CA LEU A 152 8.00 1.76 -3.77
C LEU A 152 7.50 0.75 -2.73
N ARG A 153 6.93 -0.38 -3.16
CA ARG A 153 6.51 -1.49 -2.29
C ARG A 153 7.68 -1.99 -1.46
N ARG A 154 8.83 -2.23 -2.10
CA ARG A 154 10.04 -2.71 -1.41
C ARG A 154 10.52 -1.69 -0.38
N ALA A 155 10.64 -0.42 -0.77
CA ALA A 155 11.07 0.65 0.14
C ALA A 155 10.14 0.76 1.36
N ILE A 156 8.82 0.71 1.16
CA ILE A 156 7.84 0.70 2.25
C ILE A 156 8.01 -0.54 3.13
N ALA A 157 8.09 -1.73 2.54
CA ALA A 157 8.20 -2.98 3.29
C ALA A 157 9.44 -3.03 4.19
N GLU A 158 10.58 -2.52 3.70
CA GLU A 158 11.84 -2.41 4.46
C GLU A 158 11.73 -1.52 5.70
N GLN A 159 10.93 -0.44 5.64
CA GLN A 159 10.67 0.43 6.79
C GLN A 159 9.71 -0.19 7.80
N ARG A 160 8.80 -1.05 7.34
CA ARG A 160 7.79 -1.68 8.21
C ARG A 160 8.39 -2.77 9.08
N VAL A 161 9.18 -3.67 8.49
CA VAL A 161 9.78 -4.80 9.18
C VAL A 161 11.12 -5.15 8.54
N THR A 162 12.18 -5.18 9.33
CA THR A 162 13.50 -5.65 8.89
C THR A 162 13.69 -7.13 9.24
N LEU A 163 13.61 -7.98 8.22
CA LEU A 163 13.96 -9.39 8.33
C LEU A 163 15.42 -9.62 7.90
N SER A 164 16.09 -10.58 8.53
CA SER A 164 17.38 -11.08 8.00
C SER A 164 17.14 -11.86 6.70
N PRO A 165 18.16 -12.01 5.84
CA PRO A 165 18.05 -12.80 4.62
C PRO A 165 17.54 -14.22 4.88
N ARG A 166 18.00 -14.86 5.97
CA ARG A 166 17.57 -16.22 6.35
C ARG A 166 16.14 -16.28 6.88
N GLU A 167 15.68 -15.24 7.57
CA GLU A 167 14.27 -15.12 7.99
C GLU A 167 13.35 -14.95 6.79
N GLN A 168 13.72 -14.08 5.84
CA GLN A 168 12.96 -13.87 4.61
C GLN A 168 12.94 -15.12 3.71
N GLU A 169 14.09 -15.78 3.54
CA GLU A 169 14.21 -17.05 2.83
C GLU A 169 13.31 -18.14 3.44
N SER A 170 13.32 -18.27 4.78
CA SER A 170 12.47 -19.23 5.49
C SER A 170 10.98 -18.94 5.28
N LEU A 171 10.57 -17.67 5.29
CA LEU A 171 9.18 -17.28 5.01
C LEU A 171 8.76 -17.54 3.56
N ASN A 172 9.64 -17.30 2.58
CA ASN A 172 9.36 -17.60 1.17
C ASN A 172 9.11 -19.09 0.96
N TYR A 173 9.96 -19.96 1.52
CA TYR A 173 9.72 -21.41 1.44
C TYR A 173 8.45 -21.83 2.21
N ALA A 174 8.14 -21.17 3.33
CA ALA A 174 6.88 -21.41 4.02
C ALA A 174 5.66 -21.02 3.16
N PHE A 175 5.75 -19.94 2.37
CA PHE A 175 4.73 -19.51 1.42
C PHE A 175 4.56 -20.50 0.26
N GLU A 176 5.65 -21.09 -0.23
CA GLU A 176 5.64 -22.18 -1.21
C GLU A 176 5.03 -23.49 -0.67
N GLY A 177 4.70 -23.57 0.62
CA GLY A 177 4.08 -24.73 1.24
C GLY A 177 5.07 -25.77 1.78
N LEU A 178 6.37 -25.45 1.84
CA LEU A 178 7.38 -26.39 2.32
C LEU A 178 7.28 -26.67 3.82
N THR A 179 7.64 -27.91 4.16
CA THR A 179 7.90 -28.34 5.53
C THR A 179 9.26 -27.84 6.02
N ALA A 180 9.47 -27.81 7.34
CA ALA A 180 10.77 -27.43 7.92
C ALA A 180 11.91 -28.32 7.40
N ARG A 181 11.63 -29.61 7.15
CA ARG A 181 12.58 -30.58 6.57
C ARG A 181 12.99 -30.22 5.16
N GLU A 182 12.03 -29.92 4.28
CA GLU A 182 12.32 -29.54 2.89
C GLU A 182 13.04 -28.18 2.83
N THR A 183 12.61 -27.23 3.65
CA THR A 183 13.28 -25.94 3.78
C THR A 183 14.72 -26.10 4.26
N ALA A 184 14.95 -26.96 5.25
CA ALA A 184 16.28 -27.24 5.79
C ALA A 184 17.21 -27.84 4.71
N GLN A 185 16.69 -28.75 3.89
CA GLN A 185 17.41 -29.30 2.74
C GLN A 185 17.77 -28.23 1.70
N ARG A 186 16.86 -27.29 1.41
CA ARG A 186 17.14 -26.20 0.45
C ARG A 186 18.12 -25.15 0.99
N MET A 187 18.07 -24.86 2.28
CA MET A 187 18.91 -23.86 2.92
C MET A 187 20.28 -24.39 3.38
N ASP A 188 20.54 -25.70 3.19
CA ASP A 188 21.71 -26.42 3.70
C ASP A 188 21.90 -26.22 5.22
N CYS A 189 20.84 -26.45 5.98
CA CYS A 189 20.87 -26.33 7.45
C CYS A 189 19.97 -27.38 8.14
N SER A 190 19.82 -27.29 9.46
CA SER A 190 18.97 -28.22 10.23
C SER A 190 17.52 -27.72 10.33
N GLU A 191 16.56 -28.63 10.53
CA GLU A 191 15.15 -28.26 10.82
C GLU A 191 15.04 -27.33 12.03
N ARG A 192 15.89 -27.53 13.04
CA ARG A 192 15.96 -26.66 14.22
C ARG A 192 16.37 -25.23 13.84
N THR A 193 17.30 -25.07 12.89
CA THR A 193 17.75 -23.77 12.39
C THR A 193 16.64 -23.06 11.61
N VAL A 194 15.92 -23.78 10.76
CA VAL A 194 14.74 -23.23 10.05
C VAL A 194 13.68 -22.76 11.04
N ASN A 195 13.35 -23.58 12.04
CA ASN A 195 12.38 -23.22 13.08
C ASN A 195 12.82 -22.00 13.88
N TYR A 196 14.13 -21.85 14.14
CA TYR A 196 14.68 -20.66 14.78
C TYR A 196 14.48 -19.39 13.94
N HIS A 197 14.78 -19.44 12.63
CA HIS A 197 14.54 -18.30 11.73
C HIS A 197 13.05 -17.97 11.60
N LEU A 198 12.18 -18.97 11.47
CA LEU A 198 10.73 -18.76 11.45
C LEU A 198 10.21 -18.16 12.76
N ALA A 199 10.72 -18.60 13.92
CA ALA A 199 10.34 -18.04 15.21
C ALA A 199 10.72 -16.56 15.34
N ASN A 200 11.93 -16.19 14.91
CA ASN A 200 12.35 -14.79 14.89
C ASN A 200 11.52 -13.94 13.92
N ALA A 201 11.22 -14.47 12.73
CA ALA A 201 10.37 -13.81 11.76
C ALA A 201 8.95 -13.60 12.30
N MET A 202 8.36 -14.62 12.94
CA MET A 202 7.06 -14.56 13.61
C MET A 202 7.04 -13.50 14.72
N ALA A 203 8.09 -13.43 15.53
CA ALA A 203 8.21 -12.41 16.58
C ALA A 203 8.26 -10.99 16.00
N LYS A 204 9.05 -10.77 14.93
CA LYS A 204 9.16 -9.48 14.23
C LYS A 204 7.84 -9.08 13.55
N LEU A 205 7.11 -10.04 12.99
CA LEU A 205 5.81 -9.84 12.36
C LEU A 205 4.64 -9.79 13.35
N LYS A 206 4.90 -10.03 14.65
CA LYS A 206 3.91 -10.09 15.73
C LYS A 206 2.80 -11.10 15.42
N THR A 207 3.20 -12.35 15.21
CA THR A 207 2.29 -13.46 14.87
C THR A 207 2.60 -14.70 15.67
N ASP A 208 1.57 -15.48 16.00
CA ASP A 208 1.70 -16.66 16.85
C ASP A 208 1.93 -17.97 16.08
N ASN A 209 1.81 -17.94 14.74
CA ASN A 209 1.98 -19.13 13.92
C ASN A 209 2.50 -18.80 12.51
N LYS A 210 3.05 -19.84 11.86
CA LYS A 210 3.68 -19.76 10.53
C LYS A 210 2.74 -19.19 9.46
N LEU A 211 1.47 -19.63 9.45
CA LEU A 211 0.50 -19.18 8.46
C LEU A 211 0.17 -17.70 8.62
N SER A 212 -0.03 -17.24 9.86
CA SER A 212 -0.24 -15.83 10.18
C SER A 212 0.98 -14.98 9.81
N ALA A 213 2.21 -15.47 10.02
CA ALA A 213 3.42 -14.77 9.57
C ALA A 213 3.46 -14.61 8.04
N VAL A 214 3.21 -15.68 7.31
CA VAL A 214 3.16 -15.66 5.84
C VAL A 214 2.08 -14.69 5.35
N GLN A 215 0.86 -14.78 5.90
CA GLN A 215 -0.23 -13.86 5.59
C GLN A 215 0.16 -12.41 5.86
N ARG A 216 0.78 -12.13 7.02
CA ARG A 216 1.22 -10.78 7.39
C ARG A 216 2.29 -10.27 6.43
N ALA A 217 3.26 -11.10 6.07
CA ALA A 217 4.31 -10.76 5.13
C ALA A 217 3.75 -10.35 3.75
N CYS A 218 2.74 -11.06 3.24
CA CYS A 218 2.03 -10.66 2.02
C CYS A 218 1.33 -9.30 2.18
N TRP A 219 0.62 -9.08 3.29
CA TRP A 219 -0.14 -7.85 3.51
C TRP A 219 0.71 -6.60 3.73
N ILE A 220 1.96 -6.76 4.15
CA ILE A 220 2.90 -5.65 4.27
C ILE A 220 3.85 -5.53 3.06
N GLY A 221 3.73 -6.43 2.08
CA GLY A 221 4.45 -6.37 0.81
C GLY A 221 5.87 -6.94 0.84
N LEU A 222 6.22 -7.75 1.85
CA LEU A 222 7.54 -8.40 1.97
C LEU A 222 7.73 -9.56 0.99
N ILE A 223 6.66 -10.30 0.70
CA ILE A 223 6.64 -11.47 -0.19
C ILE A 223 5.49 -11.32 -1.18
#